data_AF-A0A7M1SZ83-F1
#
_entry.id   AF-A0A7M1SZ83-F1
#
_cell.length_a   1.000
_cell.length_b   1.000
_cell.length_c   1.000
_cell.angle_alpha   90.00
_cell.angle_beta   90.00
_cell.angle_gamma   90.00
#
_symmetry.space_group_name_H-M   'P 1'
#
loop_
_entity.id
_entity.type
_entity.pdbx_description
1 polymer ?
#
loop_
_entity_poly.entity_id
_entity_poly.type
_entity_poly.pdbx_seq_one_letter_code
_entity_poly.pdbx_strand_id
1 'polypeptide(L)'
;MGEVLQFPGPRRTSQVTDNLRVQRPPLGRSRPEPLRPLLWREALGHELRRERRDQERHLTDVAGQAGISPQYLSEVERGRKEASSEILAAIAGALDLDLATLTTRASHTLDGAAPQLLAAAV
;
A
#
# COMPACT_ATOMS: atom_id res chain seq x y z
N MET A 1 33.39 -45.31 39.52
CA MET A 1 32.74 -45.02 40.81
C MET A 1 33.52 -43.90 41.47
N GLY A 2 32.87 -42.77 41.73
CA GLY A 2 33.45 -41.56 42.31
C GLY A 2 32.39 -40.47 42.28
N GLU A 3 31.88 -40.12 43.45
CA GLU A 3 30.61 -39.46 43.74
C GLU A 3 30.63 -37.96 43.40
N VAL A 4 29.51 -37.45 42.89
CA VAL A 4 29.30 -36.04 42.55
C VAL A 4 29.00 -35.27 43.84
N LEU A 5 29.93 -34.41 44.27
CA LEU A 5 29.67 -33.44 45.34
C LEU A 5 28.73 -32.34 44.80
N GLN A 6 27.48 -32.37 45.26
CA GLN A 6 26.45 -31.38 44.93
C GLN A 6 26.60 -30.14 45.82
N PHE A 7 26.93 -29.00 45.21
CA PHE A 7 26.92 -27.70 45.89
C PHE A 7 25.49 -27.14 45.97
N PRO A 8 25.01 -26.65 47.13
CA PRO A 8 23.70 -26.02 47.23
C PRO A 8 23.71 -24.66 46.52
N GLY A 9 22.87 -24.54 45.49
CA GLY A 9 22.62 -23.26 44.81
C GLY A 9 21.95 -22.23 45.74
N PRO A 10 22.20 -20.93 45.55
CA PRO A 10 21.72 -19.89 46.45
C PRO A 10 20.18 -19.81 46.46
N ARG A 11 19.62 -19.71 47.67
CA ARG A 11 18.19 -19.46 47.89
C ARG A 11 17.82 -18.11 47.28
N ARG A 12 16.92 -18.11 46.28
CA ARG A 12 16.31 -16.89 45.75
C ARG A 12 15.32 -16.33 46.78
N THR A 13 15.71 -15.23 47.42
CA THR A 13 14.81 -14.34 48.15
C THR A 13 13.96 -13.52 47.17
N SER A 14 12.70 -13.33 47.54
CA SER A 14 11.69 -12.57 46.81
C SER A 14 12.08 -11.12 46.56
N GLN A 15 12.07 -10.69 45.29
CA GLN A 15 11.83 -9.30 44.88
C GLN A 15 11.07 -9.33 43.54
N VAL A 16 9.77 -9.03 43.56
CA VAL A 16 9.23 -7.76 43.04
C VAL A 16 9.72 -7.49 41.61
N THR A 17 8.99 -8.00 40.62
CA THR A 17 8.50 -7.16 39.53
C THR A 17 7.11 -7.65 39.19
N ASP A 18 6.16 -6.86 39.66
CA ASP A 18 4.77 -6.92 39.32
C ASP A 18 4.62 -6.93 37.79
N ASN A 19 3.67 -7.73 37.31
CA ASN A 19 3.43 -7.89 35.90
C ASN A 19 3.04 -6.54 35.30
N LEU A 20 3.99 -5.85 34.67
CA LEU A 20 3.70 -4.83 33.66
C LEU A 20 3.15 -5.54 32.42
N ARG A 21 1.93 -6.07 32.58
CA ARG A 21 1.03 -6.38 31.50
C ARG A 21 0.76 -5.05 30.84
N VAL A 22 1.52 -4.74 29.78
CA VAL A 22 1.18 -3.69 28.84
C VAL A 22 -0.18 -4.07 28.27
N GLN A 23 -1.24 -3.64 28.95
CA GLN A 23 -2.58 -3.73 28.44
C GLN A 23 -2.57 -2.84 27.20
N ARG A 24 -2.51 -3.45 26.02
CA ARG A 24 -2.82 -2.75 24.77
C ARG A 24 -4.19 -2.09 25.01
N PRO A 25 -4.31 -0.75 24.91
CA PRO A 25 -5.61 -0.13 25.03
C PRO A 25 -6.56 -0.79 24.04
N PRO A 26 -7.83 -1.02 24.39
CA PRO A 26 -8.79 -1.54 23.44
C PRO A 26 -8.73 -0.63 22.21
N LEU A 27 -8.59 -1.20 21.02
CA LEU A 27 -8.65 -0.47 19.76
C LEU A 27 -10.02 0.20 19.74
N GLY A 28 -10.06 1.43 20.27
CA GLY A 28 -11.22 2.30 20.17
C GLY A 28 -11.56 2.31 18.71
N ARG A 29 -12.83 2.02 18.39
CA ARG A 29 -13.38 2.12 17.05
C ARG A 29 -12.78 3.38 16.45
N SER A 30 -11.84 3.22 15.51
CA SER A 30 -11.17 4.35 14.89
C SER A 30 -12.31 5.23 14.45
N ARG A 31 -12.42 6.44 15.03
CA ARG A 31 -13.26 7.49 14.45
C ARG A 31 -12.95 7.42 12.96
N PRO A 32 -13.93 7.25 12.06
CA PRO A 32 -13.60 7.15 10.65
C PRO A 32 -12.75 8.38 10.34
N GLU A 33 -11.44 8.15 10.16
CA GLU A 33 -10.53 9.20 9.73
C GLU A 33 -11.22 9.77 8.50
N PRO A 34 -11.47 11.10 8.45
CA PRO A 34 -12.19 11.66 7.32
C PRO A 34 -11.48 11.17 6.07
N LEU A 35 -12.19 10.36 5.28
CA LEU A 35 -11.63 9.68 4.13
C LEU A 35 -11.07 10.77 3.24
N ARG A 36 -9.74 10.85 3.17
CA ARG A 36 -9.10 11.88 2.35
C ARG A 36 -9.59 11.71 0.91
N PRO A 37 -9.77 12.80 0.16
CA PRO A 37 -10.15 12.72 -1.24
C PRO A 37 -9.12 11.87 -2.01
N LEU A 38 -9.61 11.06 -2.96
CA LEU A 38 -8.76 10.28 -3.85
C LEU A 38 -7.93 11.25 -4.70
N LEU A 39 -6.63 11.00 -4.78
CA LEU A 39 -5.72 11.86 -5.54
C LEU A 39 -5.63 11.36 -6.98
N TRP A 40 -5.41 12.27 -7.92
CA TRP A 40 -5.36 11.93 -9.34
C TRP A 40 -4.31 10.86 -9.68
N ARG A 41 -3.11 10.92 -9.07
CA ARG A 41 -2.08 9.87 -9.21
C ARG A 41 -2.52 8.49 -8.72
N GLU A 42 -3.42 8.43 -7.73
CA GLU A 42 -3.93 7.16 -7.19
C GLU A 42 -4.97 6.56 -8.15
N ALA A 43 -5.86 7.40 -8.70
CA ALA A 43 -6.81 7.00 -9.73
C ALA A 43 -6.09 6.54 -11.01
N LEU A 44 -5.10 7.29 -11.49
CA LEU A 44 -4.28 6.89 -12.64
C LEU A 44 -3.54 5.58 -12.39
N GLY A 45 -2.86 5.46 -11.25
CA GLY A 45 -2.11 4.26 -10.89
C GLY A 45 -3.00 3.02 -10.85
N HIS A 46 -4.23 3.17 -10.34
CA HIS A 46 -5.25 2.13 -10.37
C HIS A 46 -5.60 1.71 -11.80
N GLU A 47 -5.92 2.64 -12.69
CA GLU A 47 -6.28 2.33 -14.08
C GLU A 47 -5.14 1.65 -14.86
N LEU A 48 -3.92 2.15 -14.71
CA LEU A 48 -2.72 1.54 -15.32
C LEU A 48 -2.52 0.10 -14.85
N ARG A 49 -2.64 -0.13 -13.53
CA ARG A 49 -2.48 -1.46 -12.93
C ARG A 49 -3.59 -2.40 -13.35
N ARG A 50 -4.82 -1.90 -13.47
CA ARG A 50 -6.00 -2.64 -13.94
C ARG A 50 -5.78 -3.08 -15.38
N GLU A 51 -5.50 -2.16 -16.28
CA GLU A 51 -5.22 -2.47 -17.70
C GLU A 51 -4.12 -3.50 -17.85
N ARG A 52 -2.96 -3.30 -17.19
CA ARG A 52 -1.84 -4.25 -17.29
C ARG A 52 -2.24 -5.67 -16.89
N ARG A 53 -3.08 -5.80 -15.85
CA ARG A 53 -3.54 -7.10 -15.35
C ARG A 53 -4.62 -7.72 -16.23
N ASP A 54 -5.50 -6.91 -16.79
CA ASP A 54 -6.50 -7.35 -17.77
C ASP A 54 -5.81 -7.91 -19.03
N GLN A 55 -4.64 -7.37 -19.40
CA GLN A 55 -3.77 -7.89 -20.46
C GLN A 55 -2.88 -9.08 -20.00
N GLU A 56 -2.94 -9.48 -18.72
CA GLU A 56 -2.09 -10.52 -18.11
C GLU A 56 -0.57 -10.27 -18.23
N ARG A 57 -0.14 -9.00 -18.30
CA ARG A 57 1.26 -8.63 -18.55
C ARG A 57 2.08 -8.43 -17.28
N HIS A 58 3.33 -8.86 -17.32
CA HIS A 58 4.25 -8.64 -16.21
C HIS A 58 4.67 -7.16 -16.11
N LEU A 59 4.88 -6.72 -14.87
CA LEU A 59 5.35 -5.37 -14.56
C LEU A 59 6.69 -5.05 -15.24
N THR A 60 7.58 -6.04 -15.33
CA THR A 60 8.91 -5.90 -15.95
C THR A 60 8.82 -5.59 -17.44
N ASP A 61 7.89 -6.22 -18.15
CA ASP A 61 7.78 -6.11 -19.61
C ASP A 61 7.24 -4.73 -19.99
N VAL A 62 6.19 -4.28 -19.31
CA VAL A 62 5.61 -2.94 -19.52
C VAL A 62 6.60 -1.85 -19.14
N ALA A 63 7.30 -2.00 -18.01
CA ALA A 63 8.32 -1.03 -17.60
C ALA A 63 9.47 -0.95 -18.63
N GLY A 64 9.91 -2.10 -19.15
CA GLY A 64 10.93 -2.16 -20.19
C GLY A 64 10.50 -1.45 -21.49
N GLN A 65 9.28 -1.69 -21.95
CA GLN A 65 8.73 -1.00 -23.13
C GLN A 65 8.55 0.50 -22.92
N ALA A 66 8.15 0.93 -21.72
CA ALA A 66 8.02 2.33 -21.35
C ALA A 66 9.36 3.02 -21.03
N GLY A 67 10.49 2.30 -21.08
CA GLY A 67 11.82 2.86 -20.82
C GLY A 67 12.07 3.27 -19.36
N ILE A 68 11.36 2.65 -18.41
CA ILE A 68 11.46 2.96 -16.97
C ILE A 68 11.79 1.72 -16.14
N SER A 69 12.18 1.91 -14.89
CA SER A 69 12.43 0.77 -14.00
C SER A 69 11.12 0.10 -13.54
N PRO A 70 11.10 -1.23 -13.34
CA PRO A 70 9.93 -1.92 -12.79
C PRO A 70 9.53 -1.36 -11.41
N GLN A 71 10.50 -1.00 -10.57
CA GLN A 71 10.23 -0.37 -9.29
C GLN A 71 9.48 0.96 -9.45
N TYR A 72 9.90 1.80 -10.39
CA TYR A 72 9.23 3.08 -10.65
C TYR A 72 7.80 2.88 -11.14
N LEU A 73 7.57 1.99 -12.11
CA LEU A 73 6.21 1.64 -12.55
C LEU A 73 5.34 1.14 -11.39
N SER A 74 5.91 0.34 -10.50
CA SER A 74 5.19 -0.15 -9.32
C SER A 74 4.80 0.97 -8.35
N GLU A 75 5.65 1.97 -8.14
CA GLU A 75 5.32 3.14 -7.33
C GLU A 75 4.23 4.01 -7.99
N VAL A 76 4.25 4.15 -9.32
CA VAL A 76 3.21 4.84 -10.10
C VAL A 76 1.87 4.11 -9.99
N GLU A 77 1.83 2.79 -10.22
CA GLU A 77 0.62 1.97 -10.09
C GLU A 77 -0.03 2.03 -8.70
N ARG A 78 0.78 2.32 -7.68
CA ARG A 78 0.33 2.42 -6.29
C ARG A 78 0.03 3.86 -5.88
N GLY A 79 0.05 4.82 -6.80
CA GLY A 79 -0.22 6.23 -6.54
C GLY A 79 0.79 6.89 -5.60
N ARG A 80 2.03 6.38 -5.56
CA ARG A 80 3.10 6.91 -4.67
C ARG A 80 3.98 7.94 -5.36
N LYS A 81 3.90 8.05 -6.69
CA LYS A 81 4.68 8.99 -7.50
C LYS A 81 3.76 9.82 -8.39
N GLU A 82 4.12 11.10 -8.52
CA GLU A 82 3.64 11.98 -9.57
C GLU A 82 4.50 11.73 -10.81
N ALA A 83 3.97 11.01 -11.78
CA ALA A 83 4.66 10.79 -13.06
C ALA A 83 4.48 12.03 -13.95
N SER A 84 5.51 12.39 -14.72
CA SER A 84 5.36 13.45 -15.73
C SER A 84 4.43 12.99 -16.85
N SER A 85 3.90 13.94 -17.62
CA SER A 85 3.02 13.65 -18.76
C SER A 85 3.71 12.76 -19.81
N GLU A 86 5.02 12.94 -20.05
CA GLU A 86 5.81 12.13 -20.97
C GLU A 86 5.90 10.68 -20.48
N ILE A 87 6.12 10.47 -19.19
CA ILE A 87 6.18 9.12 -18.62
C ILE A 87 4.80 8.46 -18.63
N LEU A 88 3.73 9.21 -18.35
CA LEU A 88 2.36 8.69 -18.46
C LEU A 88 2.04 8.27 -19.90
N ALA A 89 2.42 9.09 -20.89
CA ALA A 89 2.27 8.74 -22.30
C ALA A 89 3.05 7.47 -22.67
N ALA A 90 4.28 7.33 -22.18
CA ALA A 90 5.12 6.16 -22.42
C ALA A 90 4.51 4.88 -21.81
N ILE A 91 4.01 4.94 -20.57
CA ILE A 91 3.36 3.79 -19.92
C ILE A 91 2.04 3.44 -20.62
N ALA A 92 1.23 4.44 -20.96
CA ALA A 92 -0.02 4.22 -21.68
C ALA A 92 0.23 3.57 -23.05
N GLY A 93 1.18 4.09 -23.82
CA GLY A 93 1.58 3.50 -25.10
C GLY A 93 2.15 2.09 -24.96
N ALA A 94 2.93 1.82 -23.91
CA ALA A 94 3.40 0.47 -23.60
C ALA A 94 2.26 -0.50 -23.24
N LEU A 95 1.07 -0.02 -22.91
CA LEU A 95 -0.15 -0.79 -22.66
C LEU A 95 -1.14 -0.72 -23.83
N ASP A 96 -0.73 -0.24 -25.00
CA ASP A 96 -1.59 -0.03 -26.16
C ASP A 96 -2.82 0.85 -25.85
N LEU A 97 -2.67 1.77 -24.89
CA LEU A 97 -3.67 2.76 -24.51
C LEU A 97 -3.29 4.16 -25.00
N ASP A 98 -4.31 4.89 -25.41
CA ASP A 98 -4.21 6.34 -25.62
C ASP A 98 -4.27 7.11 -24.29
N LEU A 99 -3.49 8.19 -24.18
CA LEU A 99 -3.41 9.01 -22.97
C LEU A 99 -4.74 9.70 -22.64
N ALA A 100 -5.52 10.12 -23.64
CA ALA A 100 -6.82 10.73 -23.39
C ALA A 100 -7.79 9.68 -22.80
N THR A 101 -7.78 8.45 -23.32
CA THR A 101 -8.56 7.34 -22.77
C THR A 101 -8.19 7.06 -21.32
N LEU A 102 -6.90 6.97 -20.99
CA LEU A 102 -6.42 6.78 -19.62
C LEU A 102 -6.90 7.92 -18.70
N THR A 103 -6.81 9.16 -19.16
CA THR A 103 -7.23 10.34 -18.39
C THR A 103 -8.73 10.33 -18.13
N THR A 104 -9.55 10.02 -19.13
CA THR A 104 -11.00 9.87 -18.98
C THR A 104 -11.37 8.79 -17.97
N ARG A 105 -10.71 7.62 -18.02
CA ARG A 105 -10.93 6.56 -17.03
C ARG A 105 -10.54 7.00 -15.63
N ALA A 106 -9.40 7.67 -15.46
CA ALA A 106 -8.99 8.20 -14.17
C ALA A 106 -9.97 9.23 -13.61
N SER A 107 -10.51 10.12 -14.46
CA SER A 107 -11.58 11.05 -14.07
C SER A 107 -12.83 10.33 -13.59
N HIS A 108 -13.28 9.30 -14.31
CA HIS A 108 -14.40 8.48 -13.85
C HIS A 108 -14.12 7.75 -12.53
N THR A 109 -12.88 7.31 -12.30
CA THR A 109 -12.47 6.69 -11.03
C THR A 109 -12.48 7.71 -9.88
N LEU A 110 -12.11 8.97 -10.14
CA LEU A 110 -12.25 10.06 -9.17
C LEU A 110 -13.72 10.37 -8.86
N ASP A 111 -14.57 10.43 -9.89
CA ASP A 111 -16.01 10.67 -9.73
C ASP A 111 -16.70 9.49 -8.99
N GLY A 112 -16.30 8.26 -9.28
CA GLY A 112 -16.79 7.03 -8.65
C GLY A 112 -16.29 6.81 -7.22
N ALA A 113 -15.26 7.54 -6.78
CA ALA A 113 -14.86 7.63 -5.38
C ALA A 113 -15.72 8.62 -4.59
N ALA A 114 -16.37 9.57 -5.25
CA ALA A 114 -17.24 10.58 -4.64
C ALA A 114 -18.54 10.06 -3.97
N PRO A 115 -19.20 8.95 -4.36
CA PRO A 115 -20.43 8.50 -3.71
C PRO A 115 -20.21 7.97 -2.28
N GLN A 116 -18.96 7.68 -1.92
CA GLN A 116 -18.59 7.14 -0.60
C GLN A 116 -18.44 8.27 0.44
N LEU A 117 -18.31 9.52 -0.02
CA LEU A 117 -18.08 10.71 0.80
C LEU A 117 -19.37 11.37 1.30
N LEU A 118 -20.52 11.20 0.63
CA LEU A 118 -21.81 11.73 1.11
C LEU A 118 -22.58 10.77 2.02
N ALA A 119 -22.35 9.45 1.92
CA ALA A 119 -23.09 8.45 2.68
C ALA A 119 -22.72 8.37 4.18
N ALA A 120 -21.67 9.09 4.61
CA ALA A 120 -21.25 9.15 6.01
C ALA A 120 -21.79 10.40 6.76
N ALA A 121 -22.66 11.20 6.13
CA ALA A 121 -23.15 12.47 6.65
C ALA A 121 -24.68 12.58 6.80
N VAL A 122 -25.42 11.46 6.77
CA VAL A 122 -26.88 11.39 7.03
C VAL A 122 -27.15 10.30 8.04
#